data_AF-A0AA51DSG6-F1
#
_entry.id   AF-A0AA51DSG6-F1
#
_cell.length_a   1.000
_cell.length_b   1.000
_cell.length_c   1.000
_cell.angle_alpha   90.00
_cell.angle_beta   90.00
_cell.angle_gamma   90.00
#
_symmetry.space_group_name_H-M   'P 1'
#
loop_
_entity.id
_entity.type
_entity.pdbx_description
1 polymer ?
#
loop_
_entity_poly.entity_id
_entity_poly.type
_entity_poly.pdbx_seq_one_letter_code
_entity_poly.pdbx_strand_id
1 'polypeptide(L)'
;MRKKANKVEERIYYYVYIIMNLFQTYIIFRFMGVFFDREKINKYRERLAYMGYYLCITTVYLLITVPVITLICNLMALTLLSFNYRTDIKKRVLSVSLIYLVLLCTESISLLLTGYMEYSIFTQNNYVSVYGTVCTQVLTYMTVLVLENFKNIKRGALFPQLTGWPYS
;
A
#
# COMPACT_ATOMS: atom_id res chain seq x y z
N MET A 1 19.89 30.61 9.38
CA MET A 1 19.16 30.17 8.16
C MET A 1 19.05 28.64 8.03
N ARG A 2 20.09 27.85 8.34
CA ARG A 2 20.08 26.36 8.29
C ARG A 2 18.95 25.66 9.09
N LYS A 3 18.62 26.12 10.31
CA LYS A 3 17.50 25.54 11.11
C LYS A 3 16.10 25.76 10.50
N LYS A 4 15.89 26.82 9.72
CA LYS A 4 14.62 27.05 9.02
C LYS A 4 14.50 26.16 7.78
N ALA A 5 15.60 25.92 7.07
CA ALA A 5 15.64 25.02 5.91
C ALA A 5 15.29 23.57 6.31
N ASN A 6 15.92 23.03 7.36
CA ASN A 6 15.58 21.68 7.85
C ASN A 6 14.10 21.55 8.25
N LYS A 7 13.53 22.58 8.88
CA LYS A 7 12.11 22.57 9.29
C LYS A 7 11.13 22.65 8.11
N VAL A 8 11.56 23.21 6.97
CA VAL A 8 10.76 23.24 5.74
C VAL A 8 10.86 21.89 5.03
N GLU A 9 12.05 21.30 4.96
CA GLU A 9 12.28 19.96 4.38
C GLU A 9 11.50 18.88 5.14
N GLU A 10 11.47 18.93 6.48
CA GLU A 10 10.64 18.05 7.31
C GLU A 10 9.14 18.18 6.99
N ARG A 11 8.64 19.41 6.81
CA ARG A 11 7.22 19.63 6.46
C ARG A 11 6.88 19.08 5.09
N ILE A 12 7.75 19.31 4.11
CA ILE A 12 7.59 18.76 2.75
C ILE A 12 7.54 17.23 2.82
N TYR A 13 8.44 16.61 3.59
CA TYR A 13 8.41 15.17 3.81
C TYR A 13 7.06 14.70 4.39
N TYR A 14 6.52 15.37 5.42
CA TYR A 14 5.21 15.00 5.97
C TYR A 14 4.08 15.09 4.94
N TYR A 15 4.03 16.16 4.14
CA TYR A 15 3.01 16.28 3.09
C TYR A 15 3.15 15.19 2.04
N VAL A 16 4.36 14.92 1.58
CA VAL A 16 4.62 13.84 0.63
C VAL A 16 4.21 12.51 1.24
N TYR A 17 4.60 12.22 2.48
CA TYR A 17 4.24 11.00 3.17
C TYR A 17 2.72 10.79 3.29
N ILE A 18 1.96 11.83 3.62
CA ILE A 18 0.49 11.77 3.71
C ILE A 18 -0.12 11.43 2.34
N ILE A 19 0.31 12.13 1.27
CA ILE A 19 -0.16 11.88 -0.10
C ILE A 19 0.21 10.47 -0.56
N MET A 20 1.44 10.07 -0.26
CA MET A 20 1.97 8.76 -0.58
C MET A 20 1.20 7.67 0.19
N ASN A 21 0.87 7.85 1.46
CA ASN A 21 0.04 6.89 2.21
C ASN A 21 -1.37 6.74 1.63
N LEU A 22 -1.95 7.83 1.11
CA LEU A 22 -3.23 7.78 0.42
C LEU A 22 -3.10 6.92 -0.85
N PHE A 23 -2.03 7.12 -1.62
CA PHE A 23 -1.75 6.32 -2.80
C PHE A 23 -1.49 4.85 -2.45
N GLN A 24 -0.73 4.56 -1.40
CA GLN A 24 -0.50 3.21 -0.90
C GLN A 24 -1.80 2.51 -0.49
N THR A 25 -2.71 3.23 0.17
CA THR A 25 -4.04 2.70 0.52
C THR A 25 -4.81 2.29 -0.74
N TYR A 26 -4.75 3.10 -1.80
CA TYR A 26 -5.33 2.77 -3.10
C TYR A 26 -4.65 1.55 -3.76
N ILE A 27 -3.32 1.45 -3.69
CA ILE A 27 -2.57 0.28 -4.18
C ILE A 27 -3.01 -0.99 -3.44
N ILE A 28 -3.13 -0.94 -2.10
CA ILE A 28 -3.61 -2.08 -1.30
C ILE A 28 -5.05 -2.43 -1.65
N PHE A 29 -5.91 -1.44 -1.88
CA PHE A 29 -7.27 -1.67 -2.35
C PHE A 29 -7.27 -2.46 -3.66
N ARG A 30 -6.44 -2.09 -4.63
CA ARG A 30 -6.26 -2.84 -5.88
C ARG A 30 -5.72 -4.26 -5.61
N PHE A 31 -4.66 -4.34 -4.82
CA PHE A 31 -3.96 -5.59 -4.54
C PHE A 31 -4.83 -6.63 -3.84
N MET A 32 -5.66 -6.22 -2.87
CA MET A 32 -6.62 -7.11 -2.21
C MET A 32 -7.57 -7.77 -3.22
N GLY A 33 -7.99 -7.05 -4.26
CA GLY A 33 -8.83 -7.63 -5.30
C GLY A 33 -8.13 -8.54 -6.27
N VAL A 34 -6.79 -8.69 -6.22
CA VAL A 34 -6.09 -9.75 -6.94
C VAL A 34 -6.42 -11.09 -6.29
N PHE A 35 -6.40 -11.17 -4.96
CA PHE A 35 -6.59 -12.44 -4.25
C PHE A 35 -8.02 -12.69 -3.78
N PHE A 36 -8.78 -11.64 -3.48
CA PHE A 36 -10.15 -11.76 -2.98
C PHE A 36 -11.18 -11.33 -4.03
N ASP A 37 -12.25 -12.11 -4.16
CA ASP A 37 -13.40 -11.72 -4.99
C ASP A 37 -14.27 -10.70 -4.25
N ARG A 38 -14.59 -9.60 -4.95
CA ARG A 38 -15.27 -8.44 -4.36
C ARG A 38 -16.78 -8.41 -4.59
N GLU A 39 -17.34 -9.40 -5.29
CA GLU A 39 -18.73 -9.38 -5.77
C GLU A 39 -19.78 -9.31 -4.65
N LYS A 40 -19.46 -9.83 -3.45
CA LYS A 40 -20.42 -9.99 -2.35
C LYS A 40 -20.23 -8.99 -1.20
N ILE A 41 -19.43 -7.94 -1.40
CA ILE A 41 -19.06 -7.00 -0.33
C ILE A 41 -19.87 -5.70 -0.44
N ASN A 42 -20.32 -5.20 0.71
CA ASN A 42 -20.94 -3.88 0.78
C ASN A 42 -19.88 -2.79 0.55
N LYS A 43 -19.99 -2.09 -0.59
CA LYS A 43 -19.08 -1.01 -1.01
C LYS A 43 -18.93 0.12 0.01
N TYR A 44 -19.93 0.35 0.89
CA TYR A 44 -19.82 1.33 1.96
C TYR A 44 -18.88 0.85 3.07
N ARG A 45 -19.05 -0.40 3.54
CA ARG A 45 -18.19 -1.00 4.57
C ARG A 45 -16.74 -1.14 4.09
N GLU A 46 -16.54 -1.52 2.82
CA GLU A 46 -15.21 -1.60 2.23
C GLU A 46 -14.52 -0.22 2.27
N ARG A 47 -15.16 0.82 1.73
CA ARG A 47 -14.61 2.19 1.75
C ARG A 47 -14.30 2.69 3.16
N LEU A 48 -15.19 2.42 4.12
CA LEU A 48 -14.97 2.79 5.52
C LEU A 48 -13.73 2.08 6.12
N ALA A 49 -13.54 0.80 5.81
CA ALA A 49 -12.38 0.05 6.28
C ALA A 49 -11.07 0.58 5.69
N TYR A 50 -11.03 0.92 4.40
CA TYR A 50 -9.85 1.54 3.78
C TYR A 50 -9.57 2.95 4.31
N MET A 51 -10.62 3.73 4.60
CA MET A 51 -10.46 5.03 5.25
C MET A 51 -9.88 4.89 6.66
N GLY A 52 -10.37 3.90 7.44
CA GLY A 52 -9.82 3.57 8.75
C GLY A 52 -8.37 3.08 8.68
N TYR A 53 -8.03 2.25 7.68
CA TYR A 53 -6.66 1.81 7.41
C TYR A 53 -5.72 3.00 7.19
N TYR A 54 -6.10 3.91 6.28
CA TYR A 54 -5.31 5.11 5.97
C TYR A 54 -5.07 5.98 7.21
N LEU A 55 -6.12 6.24 7.99
CA LEU A 55 -6.03 7.05 9.21
C LEU A 55 -5.15 6.37 10.26
N CYS A 56 -5.28 5.05 10.44
CA CYS A 56 -4.49 4.28 11.38
C CYS A 56 -2.99 4.35 11.05
N ILE A 57 -2.60 4.02 9.81
CA ILE A 57 -1.19 4.01 9.40
C ILE A 57 -0.57 5.40 9.42
N THR A 58 -1.33 6.41 8.99
CA THR A 58 -0.87 7.80 9.04
C THR A 58 -0.66 8.28 10.48
N THR A 59 -1.59 7.93 11.39
CA THR A 59 -1.48 8.30 12.81
C THR A 59 -0.31 7.58 13.48
N VAL A 60 -0.13 6.28 13.25
CA VAL A 60 0.99 5.49 13.78
C VAL A 60 2.31 6.13 13.37
N TYR A 61 2.46 6.53 12.11
CA TYR A 61 3.68 7.17 11.63
C TYR A 61 3.93 8.54 12.27
N LEU A 62 2.88 9.36 12.44
CA LEU A 62 3.01 10.68 13.06
C LEU A 62 3.40 10.60 14.54
N LEU A 63 3.01 9.53 15.23
CA LEU A 63 3.29 9.34 16.65
C LEU A 63 4.56 8.52 16.91
N ILE A 64 4.92 7.61 16.01
CA ILE A 64 5.97 6.61 16.22
C ILE A 64 6.91 6.59 15.01
N THR A 65 8.13 7.07 15.20
CA THR A 65 9.19 7.11 14.16
C THR A 65 10.06 5.85 14.11
N VAL A 66 9.61 4.74 14.72
CA VAL A 66 10.31 3.45 14.73
C VAL A 66 9.81 2.57 13.58
N PRO A 67 10.66 2.19 12.61
CA PRO A 67 10.25 1.42 11.44
C PRO A 67 9.61 0.06 11.76
N VAL A 68 10.19 -0.69 12.71
CA VAL A 68 9.66 -2.01 13.12
C VAL A 68 8.23 -1.91 13.66
N ILE A 69 7.90 -0.88 14.42
CA ILE A 69 6.54 -0.70 14.96
C ILE A 69 5.57 -0.39 13.80
N THR A 70 5.97 0.49 12.89
CA THR A 70 5.18 0.82 11.69
C THR A 70 4.92 -0.42 10.83
N LEU A 71 5.92 -1.28 10.67
CA LEU A 71 5.83 -2.55 9.95
C LEU A 71 4.84 -3.53 10.60
N ILE A 72 4.89 -3.69 11.93
CA ILE A 72 3.94 -4.54 12.67
C ILE A 72 2.51 -3.99 12.56
N CYS A 73 2.33 -2.68 12.72
CA CYS A 73 1.02 -2.03 12.58
C CYS A 73 0.46 -2.22 11.15
N ASN A 74 1.29 -2.07 10.12
CA ASN A 74 0.90 -2.35 8.73
C ASN A 74 0.43 -3.79 8.53
N LEU A 75 1.15 -4.77 9.09
CA LEU A 75 0.78 -6.18 9.01
C LEU A 75 -0.55 -6.46 9.71
N MET A 76 -0.75 -5.92 10.91
CA MET A 76 -2.01 -6.05 11.65
C MET A 76 -3.17 -5.41 10.88
N ALA A 77 -2.96 -4.21 10.34
CA ALA A 77 -3.98 -3.48 9.61
C ALA A 77 -4.37 -4.17 8.28
N LEU A 78 -3.39 -4.72 7.54
CA LEU A 78 -3.65 -5.56 6.35
C LEU A 78 -4.45 -6.82 6.70
N THR A 79 -4.10 -7.46 7.82
CA THR A 79 -4.81 -8.63 8.30
C THR A 79 -6.25 -8.30 8.64
N LEU A 80 -6.50 -7.21 9.38
CA LEU A 80 -7.84 -6.69 9.69
C LEU A 80 -8.63 -6.36 8.43
N LEU A 81 -7.99 -5.75 7.43
CA LEU A 81 -8.62 -5.42 6.15
C LEU A 81 -9.09 -6.68 5.41
N SER A 82 -8.31 -7.76 5.45
CA SER A 82 -8.65 -9.05 4.85
C SER A 82 -9.90 -9.71 5.45
N PHE A 83 -10.28 -9.37 6.69
CA PHE A 83 -11.51 -9.87 7.31
C PHE A 83 -12.79 -9.32 6.68
N ASN A 84 -12.71 -8.19 5.96
CA ASN A 84 -13.87 -7.67 5.23
C ASN A 84 -14.25 -8.54 4.01
N TYR A 85 -13.31 -9.37 3.54
CA TYR A 85 -13.52 -10.26 2.40
C TYR A 85 -13.98 -11.63 2.88
N ARG A 86 -15.08 -12.13 2.29
CA ARG A 86 -15.63 -13.46 2.62
C ARG A 86 -14.81 -14.54 1.92
N THR A 87 -13.93 -15.21 2.66
CA THR A 87 -13.03 -16.24 2.15
C THR A 87 -12.69 -17.26 3.25
N ASP A 88 -12.18 -18.42 2.87
CA ASP A 88 -11.69 -19.44 3.80
C ASP A 88 -10.45 -18.94 4.57
N ILE A 89 -10.31 -19.36 5.83
CA ILE A 89 -9.16 -18.94 6.66
C ILE A 89 -7.81 -19.34 6.04
N LYS A 90 -7.73 -20.52 5.41
CA LYS A 90 -6.53 -21.01 4.70
C LYS A 90 -6.16 -20.09 3.53
N LYS A 91 -7.14 -19.69 2.72
CA LYS A 91 -6.95 -18.76 1.59
C LYS A 91 -6.61 -17.36 2.09
N ARG A 92 -7.21 -16.91 3.19
CA ARG A 92 -6.91 -15.60 3.81
C ARG A 92 -5.46 -15.50 4.22
N VAL A 93 -4.97 -16.46 5.01
CA VAL A 93 -3.58 -16.47 5.50
C VAL A 93 -2.59 -16.48 4.33
N LEU A 94 -2.82 -17.33 3.33
CA LEU A 94 -1.99 -17.39 2.11
C LEU A 94 -1.99 -16.06 1.34
N SER A 95 -3.16 -15.44 1.19
CA SER A 95 -3.29 -14.19 0.42
C SER A 95 -2.62 -13.03 1.14
N VAL A 96 -2.84 -12.89 2.44
CA VAL A 96 -2.22 -11.84 3.26
C VAL A 96 -0.71 -12.01 3.30
N SER A 97 -0.20 -13.24 3.46
CA SER A 97 1.24 -13.49 3.45
C SER A 97 1.87 -13.16 2.10
N LEU A 98 1.24 -13.52 0.98
CA LEU A 98 1.73 -13.18 -0.35
C LEU A 98 1.73 -11.67 -0.62
N ILE A 99 0.64 -10.97 -0.26
CA ILE A 99 0.57 -9.51 -0.36
C ILE A 99 1.73 -8.89 0.41
N TYR A 100 1.92 -9.32 1.66
CA TYR A 100 2.94 -8.76 2.52
C TYR A 100 4.37 -9.05 2.02
N LEU A 101 4.64 -10.26 1.52
CA LEU A 101 5.91 -10.60 0.89
C LEU A 101 6.22 -9.71 -0.32
N VAL A 102 5.23 -9.47 -1.19
CA VAL A 102 5.40 -8.57 -2.34
C VAL A 102 5.70 -7.15 -1.88
N LEU A 103 4.97 -6.63 -0.88
CA LEU A 103 5.22 -5.31 -0.31
C LEU A 103 6.66 -5.20 0.22
N LEU A 104 7.11 -6.16 1.03
CA LEU A 104 8.48 -6.19 1.57
C LEU A 104 9.54 -6.28 0.48
N CYS A 105 9.32 -7.10 -0.55
CA CYS A 105 10.25 -7.18 -1.68
C CYS A 105 10.35 -5.84 -2.41
N THR A 106 9.22 -5.18 -2.68
CA THR A 106 9.24 -3.86 -3.35
C THR A 106 9.92 -2.78 -2.52
N GLU A 107 9.73 -2.80 -1.20
CA GLU A 107 10.39 -1.88 -0.27
C GLU A 107 11.90 -2.13 -0.21
N SER A 108 12.31 -3.40 -0.12
CA SER A 108 13.72 -3.79 -0.09
C SER A 108 14.45 -3.43 -1.39
N ILE A 109 13.80 -3.63 -2.55
CA ILE A 109 14.36 -3.20 -3.85
C ILE A 109 14.53 -1.68 -3.89
N SER A 110 13.54 -0.93 -3.42
CA SER A 110 13.62 0.54 -3.37
C SER A 110 14.77 1.04 -2.47
N LEU A 111 14.97 0.40 -1.32
CA LEU A 111 16.09 0.70 -0.41
C LEU A 111 17.45 0.47 -1.09
N LEU A 112 17.60 -0.66 -1.79
CA LEU A 112 18.81 -0.98 -2.55
C LEU A 112 19.05 0.04 -3.66
N LEU A 113 18.02 0.42 -4.42
CA LEU A 113 18.12 1.40 -5.50
C LEU A 113 18.49 2.81 -5.00
N THR A 114 18.05 3.17 -3.79
CA THR A 114 18.34 4.48 -3.19
C THR A 114 19.74 4.51 -2.54
N GLY A 115 20.42 3.36 -2.41
CA GLY A 115 21.76 3.27 -1.81
C GLY A 115 21.79 3.53 -0.31
N TYR A 116 20.64 3.50 0.38
CA TYR A 116 20.51 3.81 1.80
C TYR A 116 20.85 2.57 2.65
N MET A 117 22.14 2.23 2.75
CA MET A 117 22.62 1.04 3.44
C MET A 117 22.70 1.19 4.98
N GLU A 118 22.55 2.40 5.53
CA GLU A 118 22.46 2.66 6.98
C GLU A 118 21.01 2.64 7.52
N TYR A 119 20.16 1.77 6.96
CA TYR A 119 18.78 1.62 7.42
C TYR A 119 18.73 0.77 8.69
N SER A 120 18.76 1.41 9.87
CA SER A 120 18.48 0.72 11.13
C SER A 120 16.97 0.53 11.31
N ILE A 121 16.52 -0.72 11.24
CA ILE A 121 15.12 -1.10 11.50
C ILE A 121 14.72 -0.87 12.97
N PHE A 122 15.69 -0.91 13.89
CA PHE A 122 15.46 -0.85 15.34
C PHE A 122 15.62 0.55 15.95
N THR A 123 16.17 1.49 15.21
CA THR A 123 16.41 2.86 15.70
C THR A 123 15.45 3.83 15.04
N GLN A 124 15.11 4.93 15.72
CA GLN A 124 14.34 6.00 15.09
C GLN A 124 15.09 6.49 13.85
N ASN A 125 14.45 6.33 12.69
CA ASN A 125 15.02 6.77 11.45
C ASN A 125 14.57 8.22 11.20
N ASN A 126 15.45 9.17 11.49
CA ASN A 126 15.15 10.60 11.37
C ASN A 126 15.19 11.10 9.92
N TYR A 127 15.67 10.29 8.96
CA TYR A 127 15.74 10.66 7.55
C TYR A 127 15.33 9.49 6.66
N VAL A 128 14.03 9.39 6.42
CA VAL A 128 13.50 8.59 5.31
C VAL A 128 13.55 9.47 4.06
N SER A 129 14.21 8.99 3.01
CA SER A 129 14.32 9.73 1.75
C SER A 129 12.94 9.86 1.09
N VAL A 130 12.52 11.08 0.79
CA VAL A 130 11.30 11.38 0.00
C VAL A 130 11.32 10.55 -1.30
N TYR A 131 12.49 10.50 -1.95
CA TYR A 131 12.68 9.74 -3.18
C TYR A 131 12.45 8.24 -2.98
N GLY A 132 12.95 7.67 -1.87
CA GLY A 132 12.75 6.27 -1.53
C GLY A 132 11.28 5.92 -1.33
N THR A 133 10.54 6.76 -0.58
CA THR A 133 9.09 6.57 -0.38
C THR A 133 8.31 6.58 -1.68
N VAL A 134 8.57 7.56 -2.55
CA VAL A 134 7.91 7.67 -3.87
C VAL A 134 8.27 6.46 -4.74
N CYS A 135 9.56 6.10 -4.80
CA CYS A 135 10.05 4.97 -5.59
C CYS A 135 9.38 3.65 -5.16
N THR A 136 9.32 3.39 -3.85
CA THR A 136 8.66 2.20 -3.29
C THR A 136 7.22 2.11 -3.78
N GLN A 137 6.45 3.19 -3.71
CA GLN A 137 5.04 3.16 -4.09
C GLN A 137 4.82 3.01 -5.58
N VAL A 138 5.66 3.63 -6.40
CA VAL A 138 5.62 3.44 -7.86
C VAL A 138 5.92 1.97 -8.19
N LEU A 139 6.97 1.39 -7.60
CA LEU A 139 7.31 -0.02 -7.81
C LEU A 139 6.19 -0.95 -7.35
N THR A 140 5.64 -0.72 -6.14
CA THR A 140 4.51 -1.52 -5.65
C THR A 140 3.31 -1.40 -6.58
N TYR A 141 2.96 -0.20 -7.04
CA TYR A 141 1.85 -0.02 -7.97
C TYR A 141 2.07 -0.79 -9.27
N MET A 142 3.27 -0.73 -9.84
CA MET A 142 3.62 -1.49 -11.04
C MET A 142 3.49 -3.01 -10.82
N THR A 143 3.96 -3.53 -9.68
CA THR A 143 3.79 -4.96 -9.37
C THR A 143 2.32 -5.36 -9.28
N VAL A 144 1.48 -4.53 -8.64
CA VAL A 144 0.03 -4.80 -8.52
C VAL A 144 -0.65 -4.76 -9.88
N LEU A 145 -0.32 -3.80 -10.75
CA LEU A 145 -0.84 -3.74 -12.12
C LEU A 145 -0.52 -5.01 -12.92
N VAL A 146 0.73 -5.49 -12.82
CA VAL A 146 1.17 -6.71 -13.49
C VAL A 146 0.36 -7.91 -12.97
N LEU A 147 0.19 -8.03 -11.66
CA LEU A 147 -0.59 -9.12 -11.04
C LEU A 147 -2.08 -9.06 -11.39
N GLU A 148 -2.68 -7.87 -11.44
CA GLU A 148 -4.05 -7.68 -11.89
C GLU A 148 -4.22 -8.07 -13.36
N ASN A 149 -3.29 -7.67 -14.24
CA ASN A 149 -3.31 -8.05 -15.64
C ASN A 149 -3.19 -9.57 -15.82
N PHE A 150 -2.28 -10.23 -15.10
CA PHE A 150 -2.20 -11.70 -15.12
C PHE A 150 -3.49 -12.37 -14.66
N LYS A 151 -4.13 -11.84 -13.62
CA LYS A 151 -5.44 -12.32 -13.16
C LYS A 151 -6.52 -12.14 -14.23
N ASN A 152 -6.56 -10.99 -14.88
CA ASN A 152 -7.55 -10.67 -15.92
C ASN A 152 -7.39 -11.58 -17.14
N ILE A 153 -6.15 -11.83 -17.58
CA ILE A 153 -5.86 -12.76 -18.68
C ILE A 153 -6.32 -14.18 -18.32
N LYS A 154 -6.00 -14.66 -17.10
CA LYS A 154 -6.42 -15.99 -16.63
C LYS A 154 -7.94 -16.15 -16.50
N ARG A 155 -8.67 -15.06 -16.25
CA ARG A 155 -10.14 -15.07 -16.20
C ARG A 155 -10.81 -15.05 -17.58
N GLY A 156 -10.02 -15.03 -18.66
CA GLY A 156 -10.50 -14.82 -20.01
C GLY A 156 -10.79 -13.35 -20.20
N ALA A 157 -10.04 -12.70 -21.08
CA ALA A 157 -10.21 -11.28 -21.37
C ALA A 157 -11.67 -10.94 -21.74
N LEU A 158 -12.45 -10.44 -20.79
CA LEU A 158 -13.42 -9.39 -21.07
C LEU A 158 -12.57 -8.15 -21.38
N PHE A 159 -12.05 -8.07 -22.61
CA PHE A 159 -11.93 -6.76 -23.23
C PHE A 159 -13.26 -6.06 -22.99
N PRO A 160 -13.30 -4.83 -22.46
CA PRO A 160 -14.50 -4.03 -22.60
C PRO A 160 -14.68 -3.87 -24.11
N GLN A 161 -15.51 -4.72 -24.71
CA GLN A 161 -16.11 -4.39 -25.97
C GLN A 161 -16.75 -3.02 -25.71
N LEU A 162 -16.35 -2.04 -26.50
CA LEU A 162 -17.09 -0.80 -26.67
C LEU A 162 -18.47 -1.17 -27.25
N THR A 163 -19.31 -1.85 -26.48
CA THR A 163 -20.68 -2.16 -26.84
C THR A 163 -21.47 -0.88 -26.66
N GLY A 164 -21.62 -0.19 -27.81
CA GLY A 164 -22.72 0.67 -28.20
C GLY A 164 -23.44 1.43 -27.09
N TRP A 165 -23.28 2.76 -27.13
CA TRP A 165 -24.33 3.66 -26.68
C TRP A 165 -25.68 3.27 -27.32
N PRO A 166 -26.73 2.92 -26.55
CA PRO A 166 -28.07 2.85 -27.08
C PRO A 166 -28.84 4.05 -26.50
N TYR A 167 -28.58 5.22 -27.05
CA TYR A 167 -29.52 6.34 -26.97
C TYR A 167 -29.59 6.99 -28.36
N SER A 168 -30.41 6.37 -29.21
CA SER A 168 -31.14 7.02 -30.30
C SER A 168 -32.56 6.51 -30.25
#